data_AF-A0A239J9L4-F1
#
_entry.id   AF-A0A239J9L4-F1
#
_cell.length_a   1.000
_cell.length_b   1.000
_cell.length_c   1.000
_cell.angle_alpha   90.00
_cell.angle_beta   90.00
_cell.angle_gamma   90.00
#
_symmetry.space_group_name_H-M   'P 1'
#
loop_
_entity.id
_entity.type
_entity.pdbx_description
1 polymer ?
#
loop_
_entity_poly.entity_id
_entity_poly.type
_entity_poly.pdbx_seq_one_letter_code
_entity_poly.pdbx_strand_id
1 'polypeptide(L)'
;MNSRTIPALLAGLLAITQFSANAHAALAEICFASKYDYELYLKHGDSPPPPPDSAIHDDNPEEYDIHLNAYEQGSVQKKGITIHVDHTTSAGKIISNASRSSTPSGEKQFAWGSPGNTTSTSAEYTSNAGAPGTYRNVPLTVKDPVCELEASTQVRIYSQ
;
A
#
# COMPACT_ATOMS: atom_id res chain seq x y z
N MET A 1 36.98 -30.81 48.56
CA MET A 1 36.22 -31.52 47.51
C MET A 1 35.28 -30.53 46.86
N ASN A 2 35.46 -30.35 45.55
CA ASN A 2 34.75 -29.39 44.72
C ASN A 2 33.32 -29.84 44.46
N SER A 3 32.36 -28.92 44.45
CA SER A 3 31.17 -29.06 43.61
C SER A 3 30.73 -27.71 43.07
N ARG A 4 30.91 -27.58 41.76
CA ARG A 4 30.38 -26.52 40.91
C ARG A 4 28.97 -26.93 40.51
N THR A 5 28.03 -26.00 40.52
CA THR A 5 26.75 -26.12 39.82
C THR A 5 26.41 -24.80 39.14
N ILE A 6 26.52 -24.81 37.81
CA ILE A 6 25.86 -23.96 36.80
C ILE A 6 24.92 -24.96 36.09
N PRO A 7 23.62 -24.70 35.78
CA PRO A 7 23.16 -23.68 34.82
C PRO A 7 21.76 -23.08 35.17
N ALA A 8 21.29 -22.00 34.55
CA ALA A 8 20.52 -22.07 33.31
C ALA A 8 20.34 -20.68 32.69
N LEU A 9 20.76 -20.56 31.42
CA LEU A 9 20.41 -19.48 30.50
C LEU A 9 18.91 -19.56 30.20
N LEU A 10 18.16 -18.53 30.59
CA LEU A 10 16.78 -18.32 30.15
C LEU A 10 16.83 -17.56 28.81
N ALA A 11 16.73 -18.30 27.70
CA ALA A 11 16.55 -17.72 26.38
C ALA A 11 15.11 -17.19 26.25
N GLY A 12 14.94 -15.87 26.34
CA GLY A 12 13.68 -15.21 26.07
C GLY A 12 13.35 -15.23 24.58
N LEU A 13 12.45 -16.11 24.17
CA LEU A 13 11.79 -16.09 22.87
C LEU A 13 10.91 -14.84 22.78
N LEU A 14 11.36 -13.82 22.05
CA LEU A 14 10.49 -12.73 21.57
C LEU A 14 9.54 -13.32 20.52
N ALA A 15 8.29 -13.58 20.92
CA ALA A 15 7.22 -13.88 20.00
C ALA A 15 6.81 -12.58 19.28
N ILE A 16 7.23 -12.42 18.02
CA ILE A 16 6.77 -11.33 17.16
C ILE A 16 5.35 -11.71 16.68
N THR A 17 4.32 -11.22 17.36
CA THR A 17 2.94 -11.37 16.89
C THR A 17 2.65 -10.30 15.85
N GLN A 18 2.65 -10.71 14.58
CA GLN A 18 2.18 -9.85 13.47
C GLN A 18 0.65 -9.86 13.46
N PHE A 19 0.04 -8.74 13.85
CA PHE A 19 -1.40 -8.53 13.69
C PHE A 19 -1.62 -7.59 12.51
N SER A 20 -2.06 -8.12 11.37
CA SER A 20 -2.52 -7.34 10.24
C SER A 20 -3.99 -6.96 10.46
N ALA A 21 -4.26 -5.68 10.68
CA ALA A 21 -5.61 -5.15 10.72
C ALA A 21 -5.97 -4.56 9.34
N ASN A 22 -6.84 -5.24 8.61
CA ASN A 22 -7.43 -4.68 7.38
C ASN A 22 -8.51 -3.68 7.78
N ALA A 23 -8.21 -2.39 7.74
CA ALA A 23 -9.18 -1.33 7.96
C ALA A 23 -9.90 -1.01 6.64
N HIS A 24 -11.23 -1.08 6.63
CA HIS A 24 -12.06 -0.77 5.46
C HIS A 24 -12.05 0.75 5.22
N ALA A 25 -11.35 1.18 4.16
CA ALA A 25 -11.35 2.55 3.67
C ALA A 25 -12.59 2.83 2.80
N ALA A 26 -13.01 4.10 2.76
CA ALA A 26 -14.05 4.62 1.87
C ALA A 26 -13.81 4.19 0.40
N LEU A 27 -14.91 4.03 -0.37
CA LEU A 27 -14.92 3.60 -1.77
C LEU A 27 -13.74 4.23 -2.53
N ALA A 28 -12.79 3.39 -2.96
CA ALA A 28 -11.62 3.84 -3.68
C ALA A 28 -12.07 4.51 -4.98
N GLU A 29 -11.79 5.79 -5.13
CA GLU A 29 -11.69 6.39 -6.46
C GLU A 29 -10.66 5.56 -7.23
N ILE A 30 -11.06 5.02 -8.38
CA ILE A 30 -10.29 4.05 -9.14
C ILE A 30 -9.47 4.77 -10.23
N CYS A 31 -8.14 4.62 -10.21
CA CYS A 31 -7.25 5.15 -11.26
C CYS A 31 -6.69 4.00 -12.10
N PHE A 32 -6.18 4.34 -13.29
CA PHE A 32 -5.48 3.43 -14.19
C PHE A 32 -4.27 2.80 -13.51
N ALA A 33 -4.09 1.49 -13.67
CA ALA A 33 -3.03 0.71 -13.03
C ALA A 33 -1.62 1.02 -13.57
N SER A 34 -1.52 1.74 -14.70
CA SER A 34 -0.26 2.19 -15.28
C SER A 34 -0.47 3.39 -16.21
N LYS A 35 0.62 4.05 -16.62
CA LYS A 35 0.59 5.06 -17.69
C LYS A 35 0.07 4.46 -19.00
N TYR A 36 0.44 3.22 -19.27
CA TYR A 36 -0.01 2.48 -20.46
C TYR A 36 -1.53 2.26 -20.43
N ASP A 37 -2.11 1.87 -19.29
CA ASP A 37 -3.56 1.74 -19.12
C ASP A 37 -4.30 3.07 -19.37
N TYR A 38 -3.70 4.20 -18.98
CA TYR A 38 -4.24 5.53 -19.27
C TYR A 38 -4.15 5.90 -20.76
N GLU A 39 -3.02 5.62 -21.41
CA GLU A 39 -2.86 5.82 -22.85
C GLU A 39 -3.81 4.93 -23.66
N LEU A 40 -4.04 3.70 -23.20
CA LEU A 40 -5.02 2.78 -23.78
C LEU A 40 -6.45 3.31 -23.63
N TYR A 41 -6.79 3.86 -22.46
CA TYR A 41 -8.07 4.52 -22.22
C TYR A 41 -8.28 5.76 -23.12
N LEU A 42 -7.25 6.58 -23.33
CA LEU A 42 -7.36 7.72 -24.25
C LEU A 42 -7.68 7.27 -25.70
N LYS A 43 -7.21 6.08 -26.10
CA LYS A 43 -7.42 5.53 -27.45
C LYS A 43 -8.74 4.76 -27.61
N HIS A 44 -9.17 4.02 -26.57
CA HIS A 44 -10.28 3.06 -26.67
C HIS A 44 -11.41 3.27 -25.63
N GLY A 45 -11.26 4.23 -24.72
CA GLY A 45 -12.17 4.43 -23.59
C GLY A 45 -12.15 3.25 -22.62
N ASP A 46 -13.31 2.92 -22.03
CA ASP A 46 -13.46 1.73 -21.18
C ASP A 46 -13.64 0.42 -22.01
N SER A 47 -13.68 0.51 -23.34
CA SER A 47 -13.84 -0.66 -24.21
C SER A 47 -12.48 -1.33 -24.46
N PRO A 48 -12.41 -2.67 -24.54
CA PRO A 48 -11.18 -3.35 -24.91
C PRO A 48 -10.77 -2.99 -26.34
N PRO A 49 -9.46 -3.07 -26.68
CA PRO A 49 -9.01 -2.88 -28.05
C PRO A 49 -9.71 -3.84 -29.00
N PRO A 50 -10.03 -3.44 -30.24
CA PRO A 50 -10.63 -4.33 -31.22
C PRO A 50 -9.67 -5.48 -31.59
N PRO A 51 -10.19 -6.69 -31.91
CA PRO A 51 -9.37 -7.80 -32.38
C PRO A 51 -8.44 -7.40 -33.53
N PRO A 52 -7.19 -7.89 -33.57
CA PRO A 52 -6.21 -7.54 -34.62
C PRO A 52 -6.76 -7.76 -36.04
N ASP A 53 -7.55 -8.82 -36.18
CA ASP A 53 -8.14 -9.34 -37.41
C ASP A 53 -9.24 -8.42 -38.00
N SER A 54 -9.74 -7.48 -37.18
CA SER A 54 -10.99 -6.76 -37.47
C SER A 54 -10.82 -5.30 -37.87
N ALA A 55 -9.62 -4.71 -37.78
CA ALA A 55 -9.49 -3.25 -37.92
C ALA A 55 -8.25 -2.72 -38.65
N ILE A 56 -7.21 -3.51 -38.95
CA ILE A 56 -5.93 -2.92 -39.37
C ILE A 56 -5.31 -3.69 -40.56
N HIS A 57 -5.52 -3.18 -41.77
CA HIS A 57 -4.56 -3.31 -42.87
C HIS A 57 -3.53 -2.17 -42.72
N ASP A 58 -2.79 -2.13 -41.61
CA ASP A 58 -1.62 -1.25 -41.53
C ASP A 58 -0.45 -2.01 -42.14
N ASP A 59 0.10 -1.46 -43.21
CA ASP A 59 1.38 -1.88 -43.80
C ASP A 59 2.58 -1.58 -42.87
N ASN A 60 2.31 -1.07 -41.65
CA ASN A 60 3.29 -0.74 -40.64
C ASN A 60 3.37 -1.83 -39.54
N PRO A 61 4.38 -2.72 -39.58
CA PRO A 61 4.49 -3.83 -38.65
C PRO A 61 4.68 -3.38 -37.19
N GLU A 62 5.22 -2.19 -36.94
CA GLU A 62 5.40 -1.66 -35.59
C GLU A 62 4.06 -1.29 -34.93
N GLU A 63 3.13 -0.72 -35.69
CA GLU A 63 1.78 -0.43 -35.19
C GLU A 63 0.95 -1.70 -34.97
N TYR A 64 1.14 -2.72 -35.80
CA TYR A 64 0.53 -4.04 -35.60
C TYR A 64 1.00 -4.69 -34.30
N ASP A 65 2.30 -4.68 -34.02
CA ASP A 65 2.85 -5.23 -32.78
C ASP A 65 2.36 -4.46 -31.54
N ILE A 66 2.26 -3.13 -31.61
CA ILE A 66 1.70 -2.30 -30.53
C ILE A 66 0.22 -2.65 -30.31
N HIS A 67 -0.56 -2.84 -31.38
CA HIS A 67 -1.97 -3.18 -31.31
C HIS A 67 -2.21 -4.60 -30.78
N LEU A 68 -1.39 -5.56 -31.20
CA LEU A 68 -1.44 -6.94 -30.70
C LEU A 68 -1.13 -6.98 -29.20
N ASN A 69 -0.09 -6.28 -28.76
CA ASN A 69 0.25 -6.17 -27.33
C ASN A 69 -0.89 -5.53 -26.52
N ALA A 70 -1.54 -4.49 -27.06
CA ALA A 70 -2.70 -3.85 -26.44
C ALA A 70 -3.89 -4.80 -26.31
N TYR A 71 -4.19 -5.55 -27.37
CA TYR A 71 -5.26 -6.54 -27.39
C TYR A 71 -5.00 -7.70 -26.40
N GLU A 72 -3.76 -8.20 -26.33
CA GLU A 72 -3.36 -9.26 -25.40
C GLU A 72 -3.45 -8.82 -23.93
N GLN A 73 -3.21 -7.54 -23.62
CA GLN A 73 -3.41 -7.00 -22.28
C GLN A 73 -4.89 -6.83 -21.90
N GLY A 74 -5.78 -6.65 -22.87
CA GLY A 74 -7.23 -6.63 -22.69
C GLY A 74 -7.78 -5.29 -22.21
N SER A 75 -8.82 -5.34 -21.37
CA SER A 75 -9.50 -4.14 -20.87
C SER A 75 -8.62 -3.37 -19.89
N VAL A 76 -8.73 -2.05 -19.94
CA VAL A 76 -8.05 -1.12 -19.05
C VAL A 76 -8.19 -1.53 -17.57
N GLN A 77 -7.07 -1.73 -16.89
CA GLN A 77 -7.07 -2.14 -15.49
C GLN A 77 -7.18 -0.90 -14.60
N LYS A 78 -8.23 -0.83 -13.77
CA LYS A 78 -8.37 0.21 -12.75
C LYS A 78 -8.07 -0.38 -11.37
N LYS A 79 -7.20 0.28 -10.61
CA LYS A 79 -6.81 -0.14 -9.26
C LYS A 79 -7.15 0.98 -8.27
N GLY A 80 -7.47 0.60 -7.03
CA GLY A 80 -7.63 1.53 -5.92
C GLY A 80 -6.37 1.59 -5.06
N ILE A 81 -6.36 2.50 -4.09
CA ILE A 81 -5.34 2.54 -3.04
C ILE A 81 -5.68 1.49 -1.98
N THR A 82 -4.72 0.63 -1.64
CA THR A 82 -4.84 -0.33 -0.52
C THR A 82 -3.87 0.08 0.57
N ILE A 83 -4.40 0.27 1.79
CA ILE A 83 -3.60 0.67 2.94
C ILE A 83 -3.24 -0.57 3.77
N HIS A 84 -1.95 -0.78 3.99
CA HIS A 84 -1.42 -1.80 4.89
C HIS A 84 -0.53 -1.14 5.93
N VAL A 85 -0.71 -1.51 7.20
CA VAL A 85 0.10 -1.00 8.30
C VAL A 85 0.57 -2.14 9.18
N ASP A 86 1.88 -2.20 9.41
CA ASP A 86 2.53 -3.11 10.34
C ASP A 86 2.93 -2.37 11.62
N HIS A 87 2.88 -3.06 12.76
CA HIS A 87 3.25 -2.51 14.05
C HIS A 87 4.41 -3.28 14.68
N THR A 88 5.42 -2.55 15.14
CA THR A 88 6.56 -3.10 15.89
C THR A 88 6.75 -2.30 17.17
N THR A 89 6.93 -2.99 18.30
CA THR A 89 7.20 -2.35 19.60
C THR A 89 8.65 -2.56 19.98
N SER A 90 9.36 -1.48 20.34
CA SER A 90 10.75 -1.54 20.78
C SER A 90 11.05 -0.42 21.78
N ALA A 91 11.69 -0.76 22.91
CA ALA A 91 12.17 0.18 23.92
C ALA A 91 11.14 1.26 24.33
N GLY A 92 9.88 0.86 24.58
CA GLY A 92 8.81 1.79 24.97
C GLY A 92 8.26 2.66 23.84
N LYS A 93 8.62 2.38 22.60
CA LYS A 93 8.08 3.02 21.39
C LYS A 93 7.34 2.01 20.53
N ILE A 94 6.36 2.51 19.79
CA ILE A 94 5.63 1.75 18.78
C ILE A 94 5.88 2.42 17.44
N ILE A 95 6.36 1.63 16.49
CA ILE A 95 6.63 2.01 15.11
C ILE A 95 5.52 1.41 14.26
N SER A 96 4.80 2.27 13.55
CA SER A 96 3.77 1.87 12.58
C SER A 96 4.30 2.14 11.18
N ASN A 97 4.39 1.12 10.33
CA ASN A 97 4.98 1.21 9.00
C ASN A 97 3.91 0.93 7.93
N ALA A 98 3.66 1.92 7.07
CA ALA A 98 2.66 1.87 6.01
C ALA A 98 3.25 1.62 4.60
N SER A 99 4.55 1.33 4.49
CA SER A 99 5.28 1.23 3.21
C SER A 99 4.75 0.16 2.26
N ARG A 100 4.12 -0.90 2.81
CA ARG A 100 3.49 -1.99 2.05
C ARG A 100 2.12 -1.62 1.46
N SER A 101 1.63 -0.41 1.72
CA SER A 101 0.46 0.11 1.01
C SER A 101 0.73 0.13 -0.50
N SER A 102 -0.32 -0.02 -1.30
CA SER A 102 -0.23 0.02 -2.76
C SER A 102 -1.10 1.13 -3.34
N THR A 103 -0.57 1.79 -4.36
CA THR A 103 -1.28 2.76 -5.20
C THR A 103 -1.32 2.25 -6.64
N PRO A 104 -2.23 2.74 -7.47
CA PRO A 104 -2.29 2.39 -8.89
C PRO A 104 -0.99 2.69 -9.63
N SER A 105 -0.43 3.89 -9.47
CA SER A 105 0.83 4.27 -10.15
C SER A 105 2.09 3.65 -9.55
N GLY A 106 2.00 3.09 -8.35
CA GLY A 106 3.14 2.63 -7.55
C GLY A 106 3.77 3.74 -6.69
N GLU A 107 3.58 5.01 -7.04
CA GLU A 107 4.06 6.17 -6.30
C GLU A 107 3.17 6.46 -5.08
N LYS A 108 3.79 6.80 -3.94
CA LYS A 108 3.11 6.91 -2.65
C LYS A 108 3.58 8.12 -1.85
N GLN A 109 2.63 8.89 -1.36
CA GLN A 109 2.82 9.88 -0.32
C GLN A 109 2.02 9.49 0.91
N PHE A 110 2.55 9.78 2.10
CA PHE A 110 1.94 9.44 3.37
C PHE A 110 1.68 10.72 4.17
N ALA A 111 0.60 10.73 4.93
CA ALA A 111 0.33 11.76 5.93
C ALA A 111 -0.29 11.12 7.16
N TRP A 112 0.37 11.26 8.30
CA TRP A 112 -0.13 10.83 9.61
C TRP A 112 -0.69 12.02 10.36
N GLY A 113 -1.92 11.91 10.87
CA GLY A 113 -2.64 13.00 11.54
C GLY A 113 -3.79 13.54 10.70
N SER A 114 -4.55 14.46 11.28
CA SER A 114 -5.72 15.05 10.62
C SER A 114 -5.31 16.09 9.57
N PRO A 115 -6.15 16.34 8.54
CA PRO A 115 -5.95 17.45 7.62
C PRO A 115 -5.74 18.77 8.38
N GLY A 116 -4.68 19.51 8.03
CA GLY A 116 -4.29 20.75 8.72
C GLY A 116 -3.45 20.57 10.00
N ASN A 117 -3.25 19.34 10.46
CA ASN A 117 -2.36 19.01 11.58
C ASN A 117 -1.62 17.70 11.31
N THR A 118 -0.90 17.67 10.18
CA THR A 118 -0.06 16.53 9.80
C THR A 118 1.13 16.44 10.74
N THR A 119 1.25 15.30 11.41
CA THR A 119 2.32 15.00 12.37
C THR A 119 3.55 14.35 11.74
N SER A 120 3.37 13.64 10.62
CA SER A 120 4.47 13.02 9.86
C SER A 120 4.05 12.79 8.42
N THR A 121 4.99 12.88 7.48
CA THR A 121 4.82 12.53 6.06
C THR A 121 5.59 11.28 5.63
N SER A 122 6.27 10.63 6.58
CA SER A 122 6.99 9.39 6.33
C SER A 122 6.04 8.19 6.25
N ALA A 123 6.45 7.14 5.53
CA ALA A 123 5.79 5.84 5.57
C ALA A 123 5.79 5.25 7.00
N GLU A 124 6.73 5.67 7.84
CA GLU A 124 6.84 5.26 9.24
C GLU A 124 6.35 6.35 10.20
N TYR A 125 5.58 5.92 11.19
CA TYR A 125 5.12 6.75 12.30
C TYR A 125 5.55 6.14 13.62
N THR A 126 6.35 6.89 14.37
CA THR A 126 6.81 6.48 15.70
C THR A 126 6.06 7.25 16.77
N SER A 127 5.64 6.53 17.80
CA SER A 127 4.95 7.13 18.95
C SER A 127 5.27 6.35 20.21
N ASN A 128 5.14 7.00 21.37
CA ASN A 128 5.41 6.35 22.65
C ASN A 128 4.36 5.26 22.92
N ALA A 129 4.77 4.18 23.59
CA ALA A 129 3.83 3.25 24.20
C ALA A 129 3.08 3.99 25.32
N GLY A 130 1.75 3.83 25.35
CA GLY A 130 0.93 4.33 26.44
C GLY A 130 0.90 3.34 27.60
N ALA A 131 -0.10 3.47 28.48
CA ALA A 131 -0.34 2.47 29.52
C ALA A 131 -0.71 1.12 28.87
N PRO A 132 -0.22 -0.02 29.39
CA PRO A 132 -0.56 -1.34 28.88
C PRO A 132 -2.08 -1.55 28.78
N GLY A 133 -2.54 -2.13 27.67
CA GLY A 133 -3.97 -2.39 27.41
C GLY A 133 -4.75 -1.18 26.85
N THR A 134 -4.10 -0.04 26.64
CA THR A 134 -4.72 1.12 25.99
C THR A 134 -4.49 1.11 24.48
N TYR A 135 -5.34 1.83 23.74
CA TYR A 135 -5.14 2.08 22.32
C TYR A 135 -5.31 3.57 21.99
N ARG A 136 -4.74 3.98 20.86
CA ARG A 136 -5.03 5.27 20.23
C ARG A 136 -5.34 5.07 18.76
N ASN A 137 -6.13 5.97 18.19
CA ASN A 137 -6.36 6.03 16.75
C ASN A 137 -5.51 7.17 16.17
N VAL A 138 -4.77 6.88 15.12
CA VAL A 138 -3.98 7.86 14.37
C VAL A 138 -4.50 7.85 12.93
N PRO A 139 -4.99 8.98 12.41
CA PRO A 139 -5.38 9.05 11.01
C PRO A 139 -4.15 8.83 10.11
N LEU A 140 -4.32 8.05 9.06
CA LEU A 140 -3.34 7.86 7.99
C LEU A 140 -4.02 8.12 6.66
N THR A 141 -3.42 8.98 5.85
CA THR A 141 -3.76 9.18 4.44
C THR A 141 -2.61 8.67 3.57
N VAL A 142 -2.93 7.87 2.56
CA VAL A 142 -2.03 7.44 1.49
C VAL A 142 -2.52 8.08 0.21
N LYS A 143 -1.65 8.85 -0.45
CA LYS A 143 -1.93 9.54 -1.70
C LYS A 143 -1.09 8.97 -2.84
N ASP A 144 -1.72 8.75 -3.98
CA ASP A 144 -1.06 8.55 -5.26
C ASP A 144 -0.88 9.93 -5.93
N PRO A 145 0.34 10.48 -6.00
CA PRO A 145 0.55 11.82 -6.55
C PRO A 145 0.42 11.89 -8.07
N VAL A 146 0.48 10.75 -8.77
CA VAL A 146 0.38 10.71 -10.25
C VAL A 146 -1.09 10.73 -10.65
N CYS A 147 -1.92 9.98 -9.93
CA CYS A 147 -3.35 9.89 -10.16
C CYS A 147 -4.18 10.92 -9.37
N GLU A 148 -3.55 11.69 -8.49
CA GLU A 148 -4.19 12.58 -7.51
C GLU A 148 -5.25 11.90 -6.62
N LEU A 149 -5.16 10.58 -6.45
CA LEU A 149 -6.06 9.82 -5.59
C LEU A 149 -5.57 9.79 -4.15
N GLU A 150 -6.49 9.72 -3.21
CA GLU A 150 -6.17 9.46 -1.81
C GLU A 150 -7.13 8.47 -1.16
N ALA A 151 -6.59 7.69 -0.22
CA ALA A 151 -7.37 6.87 0.69
C ALA A 151 -6.93 7.17 2.11
N SER A 152 -7.90 7.17 3.03
CA SER A 152 -7.65 7.47 4.43
C SER A 152 -8.23 6.39 5.35
N THR A 153 -7.55 6.14 6.46
CA THR A 153 -8.01 5.19 7.48
C THR A 153 -7.60 5.63 8.89
N GLN A 154 -8.24 5.05 9.90
CA GLN A 154 -7.89 5.23 11.30
C GLN A 154 -7.03 4.04 11.75
N VAL A 155 -5.74 4.27 11.94
CA VAL A 155 -4.81 3.25 12.40
C VAL A 155 -4.90 3.12 13.91
N ARG A 156 -5.35 1.97 14.39
CA ARG A 156 -5.45 1.67 15.82
C ARG A 156 -4.13 1.09 16.33
N ILE A 157 -3.45 1.82 17.20
CA ILE A 157 -2.18 1.43 17.81
C ILE A 157 -2.42 1.00 19.26
N TYR A 158 -2.06 -0.25 19.60
CA TYR A 158 -2.18 -0.80 20.95
C TYR A 158 -0.88 -0.67 21.73
N SER A 159 -0.99 -0.30 23.00
CA SER A 159 0.13 -0.31 23.94
C SER A 159 0.19 -1.67 24.63
N GLN A 160 1.31 -2.36 24.47
CA GLN A 160 1.62 -3.65 25.10
C GLN A 160 2.28 -3.43 26.46
#